data_AF-A0A920VHX4-F1
#
_entry.id   AF-A0A920VHX4-F1
#
_cell.length_a   1.000
_cell.length_b   1.000
_cell.length_c   1.000
_cell.angle_alpha   90.00
_cell.angle_beta   90.00
_cell.angle_gamma   90.00
#
_symmetry.space_group_name_H-M   'P 1'
#
loop_
_entity.id
_entity.type
_entity.pdbx_description
1 polymer ?
#
loop_
_entity_poly.entity_id
_entity_poly.type
_entity_poly.pdbx_seq_one_letter_code
_entity_poly.pdbx_strand_id
1 'polypeptide(L)'
;MADHGNPSSPRGDLLAKISTDAPDIRVLVDALVRPMTEVLGDPGGRRYVRIVSQLSDQFPAWREAPTGVDQTHLERALTILESLASGDRATIREARLLAMIQLMTVSLAARAGELDHGQPSLDAPSYERHLVDVLVGVLTASSAEPTSPTGA
;
A
#
# COMPACT_ATOMS: atom_id res chain seq x y z
N MET A 1 -6.22 -23.35 -19.73
CA MET A 1 -5.49 -22.90 -18.53
C MET A 1 -5.50 -21.39 -18.58
N ALA A 2 -6.31 -20.76 -17.73
CA ALA A 2 -6.44 -19.31 -17.69
C ALA A 2 -5.18 -18.76 -17.02
N ASP A 3 -4.38 -18.02 -17.80
CA ASP A 3 -3.29 -17.20 -17.29
C ASP A 3 -3.93 -16.05 -16.49
N HIS A 4 -4.12 -16.26 -15.20
CA HIS A 4 -4.46 -15.19 -14.26
C HIS A 4 -3.17 -14.40 -14.06
N GLY A 5 -2.86 -13.52 -15.02
CA GLY A 5 -1.66 -12.69 -15.03
C GLY A 5 -1.40 -12.16 -13.63
N ASN A 6 -0.34 -12.69 -13.01
CA ASN A 6 -0.08 -12.48 -11.59
C ASN A 6 0.30 -10.99 -11.42
N PRO A 7 -0.55 -10.16 -10.80
CA PRO A 7 -0.30 -8.72 -10.72
C PRO A 7 0.88 -8.37 -9.79
N SER A 8 1.52 -9.38 -9.18
CA SER A 8 2.74 -9.26 -8.38
C SER A 8 4.00 -9.05 -9.21
N SER A 9 4.08 -9.54 -10.46
CA SER A 9 5.31 -9.44 -11.28
C SER A 9 5.74 -7.99 -11.55
N PRO A 10 4.87 -7.09 -12.05
CA PRO A 10 5.26 -5.71 -12.34
C PRO A 10 5.71 -4.94 -11.08
N ARG A 11 5.14 -5.28 -9.92
CA ARG A 11 5.51 -4.67 -8.63
C ARG A 11 6.89 -5.10 -8.16
N GLY A 12 7.20 -6.40 -8.24
CA GLY A 12 8.52 -6.94 -7.91
C GLY A 12 9.64 -6.32 -8.74
N ASP A 13 9.40 -6.14 -10.05
CA ASP A 13 10.39 -5.58 -10.99
C ASP A 13 10.72 -4.10 -10.72
N LEU A 14 9.75 -3.32 -10.25
CA LEU A 14 9.98 -1.92 -9.85
C LEU A 14 10.73 -1.84 -8.53
N LEU A 15 10.36 -2.67 -7.56
CA LEU A 15 11.01 -2.73 -6.25
C LEU A 15 12.47 -3.19 -6.36
N ALA A 16 12.78 -4.10 -7.30
CA ALA A 16 14.14 -4.55 -7.57
C ALA A 16 15.08 -3.43 -8.08
N LYS A 17 14.53 -2.33 -8.63
CA LYS A 17 15.31 -1.21 -9.19
C LYS A 17 15.61 -0.10 -8.18
N ILE A 18 15.07 -0.18 -6.96
CA ILE A 18 15.26 0.85 -5.93
C ILE A 18 16.60 0.65 -5.23
N SER A 19 17.41 1.72 -5.18
CA SER A 19 18.72 1.71 -4.53
C SER A 19 18.62 1.44 -3.02
N THR A 20 19.52 0.60 -2.51
CA THR A 20 19.55 0.13 -1.11
C THR A 20 20.24 1.07 -0.13
N ASP A 21 21.00 2.07 -0.60
CA ASP A 21 21.89 2.85 0.28
C ASP A 21 21.18 4.00 1.03
N ALA A 22 20.04 4.48 0.55
CA ALA A 22 19.16 5.44 1.24
C ALA A 22 17.80 5.52 0.52
N PRO A 23 16.90 4.54 0.72
CA PRO A 23 15.64 4.52 0.01
C PRO A 23 14.70 5.62 0.51
N ASP A 24 14.25 6.47 -0.42
CA ASP A 24 13.22 7.47 -0.15
C ASP A 24 11.87 6.76 0.07
N ILE A 25 11.25 6.99 1.24
CA ILE A 25 9.94 6.43 1.61
C ILE A 25 8.88 6.71 0.55
N ARG A 26 8.92 7.88 -0.09
CA ARG A 26 8.00 8.26 -1.16
C ARG A 26 8.21 7.40 -2.40
N VAL A 27 9.46 7.13 -2.77
CA VAL A 27 9.81 6.29 -3.92
C VAL A 27 9.36 4.85 -3.71
N LEU A 28 9.53 4.32 -2.50
CA LEU A 28 9.05 2.99 -2.14
C LEU A 28 7.51 2.91 -2.18
N VAL A 29 6.81 3.90 -1.64
CA VAL A 29 5.34 3.95 -1.69
C VAL A 29 4.85 4.10 -3.13
N ASP A 30 5.47 4.95 -3.96
CA ASP A 30 5.14 5.10 -5.38
C ASP A 30 5.27 3.77 -6.13
N ALA A 31 6.35 3.03 -5.90
CA ALA A 31 6.58 1.72 -6.51
C ALA A 31 5.58 0.63 -6.07
N LEU A 32 4.94 0.79 -4.90
CA LEU A 32 3.84 -0.07 -4.46
C LEU A 32 2.50 0.34 -5.07
N VAL A 33 2.24 1.65 -5.17
CA VAL A 33 0.96 2.20 -5.63
C VAL A 33 0.79 2.08 -7.14
N ARG A 34 1.81 2.40 -7.94
CA ARG A 34 1.68 2.46 -9.40
C ARG A 34 1.19 1.16 -10.05
N PRO A 35 1.74 -0.02 -9.73
CA PRO A 35 1.23 -1.27 -10.29
C PRO A 35 -0.24 -1.53 -9.91
N MET A 36 -0.67 -1.07 -8.73
CA MET A 36 -2.03 -1.25 -8.27
C MET A 36 -3.02 -0.31 -8.95
N THR A 37 -2.61 0.93 -9.24
CA THR A 37 -3.43 1.90 -9.99
C THR A 37 -3.53 1.51 -11.47
N GLU A 38 -2.47 0.98 -12.07
CA GLU A 38 -2.47 0.46 -13.44
C GLU A 38 -3.48 -0.67 -13.64
N VAL A 39 -3.56 -1.60 -12.69
CA VAL A 39 -4.52 -2.72 -12.71
C VAL A 39 -5.98 -2.24 -12.75
N LEU A 40 -6.28 -1.03 -12.27
CA LEU A 40 -7.64 -0.46 -12.35
C LEU A 40 -8.06 -0.08 -13.78
N GLY A 41 -7.12 -0.01 -14.72
CA GLY A 41 -7.42 0.18 -16.14
C GLY A 41 -8.21 -0.98 -16.75
N ASP A 42 -8.07 -2.18 -16.17
CA ASP A 42 -8.73 -3.40 -16.62
C ASP A 42 -9.92 -3.79 -15.71
N PRO A 43 -11.10 -4.16 -16.26
CA PRO A 43 -12.24 -4.62 -15.45
C PRO A 43 -11.95 -5.84 -14.56
N GLY A 44 -11.09 -6.76 -15.01
CA GLY A 44 -10.62 -7.90 -14.20
C GLY A 44 -9.78 -7.44 -13.02
N GLY A 45 -8.88 -6.48 -13.24
CA GLY A 45 -8.10 -5.84 -12.20
C GLY A 45 -8.93 -5.09 -11.14
N ARG A 46 -9.99 -4.40 -11.56
CA ARG A 46 -10.97 -3.78 -10.64
C ARG A 46 -11.72 -4.81 -9.78
N ARG A 47 -11.99 -5.99 -10.33
CA ARG A 47 -12.59 -7.09 -9.58
C ARG A 47 -11.60 -7.67 -8.57
N TYR A 48 -10.34 -7.82 -8.95
CA TYR A 48 -9.26 -8.30 -8.08
C TYR A 48 -9.12 -7.45 -6.81
N VAL A 49 -8.98 -6.13 -6.94
CA VAL A 49 -8.78 -5.24 -5.76
C VAL A 49 -9.97 -5.24 -4.81
N ARG A 50 -11.20 -5.40 -5.32
CA ARG A 50 -12.41 -5.55 -4.49
C ARG A 50 -12.42 -6.84 -3.70
N ILE A 51 -12.02 -7.96 -4.34
CA ILE A 51 -11.89 -9.25 -3.65
C ILE A 51 -10.84 -9.15 -2.55
N VAL A 52 -9.67 -8.57 -2.84
CA VAL A 52 -8.61 -8.37 -1.84
C VAL A 52 -9.10 -7.53 -0.65
N SER A 53 -9.85 -6.46 -0.89
CA SER A 53 -10.44 -5.65 0.19
C SER A 53 -11.43 -6.43 1.04
N GLN A 54 -12.33 -7.21 0.43
CA GLN A 54 -13.31 -8.02 1.15
C GLN A 54 -12.64 -9.12 2.00
N LEU A 55 -11.52 -9.67 1.53
CA LEU A 55 -10.74 -10.67 2.27
C LEU A 55 -9.91 -10.05 3.38
N SER A 56 -9.43 -8.82 3.21
CA SER A 56 -8.62 -8.11 4.22
C SER A 56 -9.42 -7.84 5.50
N ASP A 57 -10.74 -7.63 5.39
CA ASP A 57 -11.65 -7.53 6.54
C ASP A 57 -11.86 -8.86 7.27
N GLN A 58 -11.61 -9.99 6.60
CA GLN A 58 -11.87 -11.35 7.10
C GLN A 58 -10.61 -12.06 7.63
N PHE A 59 -9.42 -11.65 7.15
CA PHE A 59 -8.14 -12.27 7.50
C PHE A 59 -7.13 -11.20 7.93
N PRO A 60 -6.99 -10.92 9.24
CA PRO A 60 -6.00 -9.97 9.74
C PRO A 60 -4.55 -10.45 9.56
N ALA A 61 -4.32 -11.70 9.16
CA ALA A 61 -3.01 -12.29 8.90
C ALA A 61 -2.53 -12.00 7.46
N TRP A 62 -2.44 -10.73 7.08
CA TRP A 62 -1.93 -10.28 5.77
C TRP A 62 -0.46 -10.67 5.52
N ARG A 63 0.25 -11.07 6.57
CA ARG A 63 1.65 -11.52 6.53
C ARG A 63 1.81 -12.96 6.03
N GLU A 64 0.73 -13.73 5.97
CA GLU A 64 0.75 -15.11 5.46
C GLU A 64 0.32 -15.12 3.99
N ALA A 65 1.31 -14.97 3.13
CA ALA A 65 1.14 -15.09 1.69
C ALA A 65 0.67 -16.50 1.28
N PRO A 66 -0.20 -16.62 0.26
CA PRO A 66 -0.45 -17.89 -0.41
C PRO A 66 0.86 -18.48 -0.96
N THR A 67 1.07 -19.78 -0.75
CA THR A 67 2.24 -20.50 -1.28
C THR A 67 2.26 -20.45 -2.82
N GLY A 68 3.41 -20.07 -3.41
CA GLY A 68 3.62 -20.05 -4.86
C GLY A 68 3.67 -18.66 -5.51
N VAL A 69 3.63 -17.57 -4.74
CA VAL A 69 3.88 -16.20 -5.23
C VAL A 69 5.30 -15.80 -4.83
N ASP A 70 6.14 -15.36 -5.78
CA ASP A 70 7.44 -14.76 -5.43
C ASP A 70 7.21 -13.37 -4.81
N GLN A 71 7.44 -13.30 -3.49
CA GLN A 71 7.24 -12.09 -2.69
C GLN A 71 8.54 -11.54 -2.13
N THR A 72 9.69 -12.09 -2.51
CA THR A 72 11.00 -11.73 -1.95
C THR A 72 11.24 -10.22 -1.99
N HIS A 73 10.88 -9.59 -3.10
CA HIS A 73 11.02 -8.14 -3.28
C HIS A 73 9.97 -7.32 -2.53
N LEU A 74 8.75 -7.86 -2.39
CA LEU A 74 7.66 -7.22 -1.64
C LEU A 74 7.93 -7.26 -0.13
N GLU A 75 8.27 -8.41 0.43
CA GLU A 75 8.63 -8.57 1.85
C GLU A 75 9.82 -7.69 2.23
N ARG A 76 10.83 -7.62 1.35
CA ARG A 76 11.96 -6.70 1.53
C ARG A 76 11.51 -5.24 1.53
N ALA A 77 10.69 -4.82 0.57
CA ALA A 77 10.20 -3.45 0.51
C ALA A 77 9.37 -3.08 1.74
N LEU A 78 8.53 -3.99 2.22
CA LEU A 78 7.73 -3.81 3.43
C LEU A 78 8.61 -3.70 4.68
N THR A 79 9.66 -4.52 4.79
CA THR A 79 10.65 -4.45 5.88
C THR A 79 11.37 -3.10 5.88
N ILE A 80 11.77 -2.61 4.71
CA ILE A 80 12.42 -1.30 4.58
C ILE A 80 11.43 -0.19 4.96
N LEU A 81 10.18 -0.24 4.47
CA LEU A 81 9.14 0.73 4.82
C LEU A 81 8.85 0.75 6.32
N GLU A 82 8.80 -0.40 6.99
CA GLU A 82 8.67 -0.48 8.44
C GLU A 82 9.83 0.24 9.14
N SER A 83 11.06 0.06 8.66
CA SER A 83 12.24 0.71 9.26
C SER A 83 12.25 2.24 9.07
N LEU A 84 11.65 2.74 7.99
CA LEU A 84 11.54 4.16 7.67
C LEU A 84 10.33 4.85 8.33
N ALA A 85 9.33 4.07 8.77
CA ALA A 85 8.14 4.60 9.41
C ALA A 85 8.48 5.34 10.72
N SER A 86 7.76 6.41 11.00
CA SER A 86 7.96 7.21 12.20
C SER A 86 7.46 6.49 13.46
N GLY A 87 8.26 6.49 14.52
CA GLY A 87 7.88 5.93 15.81
C GLY A 87 9.06 5.26 16.51
N ASP A 88 9.17 5.54 17.82
CA ASP A 88 10.32 5.09 18.62
C ASP A 88 10.33 3.57 18.82
N ARG A 89 9.15 2.95 18.86
CA ARG A 89 8.97 1.51 19.07
C ARG A 89 8.67 0.80 17.75
N ALA A 90 9.26 -0.39 17.56
CA ALA A 90 8.98 -1.25 16.41
C ALA A 90 7.48 -1.54 16.26
N THR A 91 6.77 -1.75 17.37
CA THR A 91 5.32 -1.98 17.37
C THR A 91 4.51 -0.80 16.81
N ILE A 92 4.99 0.44 16.96
CA ILE A 92 4.34 1.63 16.38
C ILE A 92 4.57 1.65 14.87
N ARG A 93 5.80 1.36 14.42
CA ARG A 93 6.15 1.31 13.01
C ARG A 93 5.40 0.20 12.27
N GLU A 94 5.32 -0.98 12.87
CA GLU A 94 4.52 -2.11 12.39
C GLU A 94 3.03 -1.75 12.28
N ALA A 95 2.46 -1.10 13.31
CA ALA A 95 1.07 -0.66 13.28
C ALA A 95 0.80 0.37 12.17
N ARG A 96 1.74 1.29 11.91
CA ARG A 96 1.64 2.26 10.80
C ARG A 96 1.73 1.57 9.44
N LEU A 97 2.64 0.61 9.28
CA LEU A 97 2.74 -0.17 8.05
C LEU A 97 1.44 -0.92 7.79
N LEU A 98 0.85 -1.54 8.80
CA LEU A 98 -0.44 -2.21 8.70
C LEU A 98 -1.56 -1.23 8.30
N ALA A 99 -1.64 -0.07 8.96
CA ALA A 99 -2.61 0.96 8.63
C ALA A 99 -2.46 1.46 7.18
N MET A 100 -1.23 1.62 6.70
CA MET A 100 -0.95 2.00 5.30
C MET A 100 -1.50 0.95 4.32
N ILE A 101 -1.26 -0.34 4.58
CA ILE A 101 -1.72 -1.43 3.70
C ILE A 101 -3.24 -1.54 3.68
N GLN A 102 -3.88 -1.42 4.84
CA GLN A 102 -5.34 -1.40 4.96
C GLN A 102 -5.93 -0.23 4.19
N LEU A 103 -5.38 0.97 4.38
CA LEU A 103 -5.83 2.17 3.69
C LEU A 103 -5.66 2.04 2.17
N MET A 104 -4.48 1.61 1.71
CA MET A 104 -4.23 1.38 0.28
C MET A 104 -5.28 0.43 -0.32
N THR A 105 -5.55 -0.68 0.37
CA THR A 105 -6.49 -1.70 -0.10
C THR A 105 -7.92 -1.15 -0.22
N VAL A 106 -8.41 -0.48 0.83
CA VAL A 106 -9.76 0.10 0.85
C VAL A 106 -9.89 1.23 -0.19
N SER A 107 -8.88 2.11 -0.29
CA SER A 107 -8.85 3.19 -1.27
C SER A 107 -8.92 2.68 -2.71
N LEU A 108 -8.18 1.62 -3.05
CA LEU A 108 -8.18 1.03 -4.38
C LEU A 108 -9.52 0.36 -4.72
N ALA A 109 -10.15 -0.31 -3.75
CA ALA A 109 -11.48 -0.89 -3.93
C ALA A 109 -12.55 0.18 -4.13
N ALA A 110 -12.51 1.27 -3.38
CA ALA A 110 -13.40 2.41 -3.57
C ALA A 110 -13.23 3.02 -4.97
N ARG A 111 -11.97 3.18 -5.41
CA ARG A 111 -11.66 3.69 -6.75
C ARG A 111 -12.14 2.78 -7.87
N ALA A 112 -11.99 1.47 -7.72
CA ALA A 112 -12.55 0.50 -8.64
C ALA A 112 -14.08 0.67 -8.77
N GLY A 113 -14.76 0.92 -7.65
CA GLY A 113 -16.18 1.27 -7.62
C GLY A 113 -16.49 2.53 -8.42
N GLU A 114 -15.79 3.64 -8.20
CA GLU A 114 -16.00 4.89 -8.96
C GLU A 114 -15.84 4.68 -10.48
N LEU A 115 -14.83 3.93 -10.89
CA LEU A 115 -14.53 3.64 -12.29
C LEU A 115 -15.59 2.74 -12.94
N ASP A 116 -16.15 1.79 -12.21
CA ASP A 116 -17.25 0.94 -12.69
C ASP A 116 -18.55 1.72 -12.89
N HIS A 117 -18.78 2.76 -12.08
CA HIS A 117 -19.94 3.66 -12.22
C HIS A 117 -19.68 4.82 -13.19
N GLY A 118 -18.47 4.94 -13.74
CA GLY A 118 -18.11 6.00 -14.69
C GLY A 118 -18.14 7.41 -14.08
N GLN A 119 -17.97 7.54 -12.77
CA GLN A 119 -17.97 8.83 -12.04
C GLN A 119 -16.73 8.99 -11.16
N PRO A 120 -15.52 8.99 -11.74
CA PRO A 120 -14.29 9.18 -10.97
C PRO A 120 -14.16 10.62 -10.45
N SER A 121 -13.94 10.78 -9.14
CA SER A 121 -13.77 12.09 -8.50
C SER A 121 -12.46 12.79 -8.89
N LEU A 122 -11.41 12.00 -9.17
CA LEU A 122 -10.10 12.45 -9.64
C LEU A 122 -9.75 11.78 -10.98
N ASP A 123 -8.91 12.40 -11.80
CA ASP A 123 -8.23 11.70 -12.91
C ASP A 123 -7.19 10.68 -12.39
N ALA A 124 -6.76 9.75 -13.23
CA ALA A 124 -5.87 8.66 -12.81
C ALA A 124 -4.50 9.15 -12.26
N PRO A 125 -3.75 10.04 -12.95
CA PRO A 125 -2.52 10.62 -12.41
C PRO A 125 -2.71 11.40 -11.09
N SER A 126 -3.84 12.10 -10.93
CA SER A 126 -4.14 12.82 -9.68
C SER A 126 -4.49 11.86 -8.54
N TYR A 127 -5.22 10.78 -8.82
CA TYR A 127 -5.51 9.74 -7.83
C TYR A 127 -4.24 9.02 -7.36
N GLU A 128 -3.34 8.65 -8.27
CA GLU A 128 -2.07 7.99 -7.92
C GLU A 128 -1.22 8.88 -7.00
N ARG A 129 -1.00 10.14 -7.38
CA ARG A 129 -0.24 11.10 -6.55
C ARG A 129 -0.88 11.31 -5.19
N HIS A 130 -2.20 11.48 -5.15
CA HIS A 130 -2.95 11.65 -3.90
C HIS A 130 -2.79 10.44 -2.98
N LEU A 131 -2.94 9.22 -3.53
CA LEU A 131 -2.79 8.00 -2.74
C LEU A 131 -1.36 7.86 -2.19
N VAL A 132 -0.34 8.15 -2.99
CA VAL A 132 1.06 8.18 -2.52
C VAL A 132 1.24 9.17 -1.37
N ASP A 133 0.73 10.41 -1.50
CA ASP A 133 0.84 11.44 -0.47
C ASP A 133 0.19 11.00 0.86
N VAL A 134 -1.02 10.42 0.78
CA VAL A 134 -1.75 9.94 1.95
C VAL A 134 -1.02 8.79 2.64
N LEU A 135 -0.53 7.80 1.88
CA LEU A 135 0.17 6.64 2.43
C LEU A 135 1.52 7.03 3.05
N VAL A 136 2.27 7.94 2.42
CA VAL A 136 3.47 8.53 3.03
C VAL A 136 3.10 9.25 4.33
N GLY A 137 2.02 10.04 4.32
CA GLY A 137 1.52 10.72 5.52
C GLY A 137 1.18 9.76 6.67
N VAL A 138 0.58 8.60 6.39
CA VAL A 138 0.33 7.56 7.42
C VAL A 138 1.63 7.05 8.05
N LEU A 139 2.66 6.83 7.24
CA LEU A 139 3.96 6.34 7.71
C LEU A 139 4.76 7.41 8.47
N THR A 140 4.67 8.68 8.08
CA THR A 140 5.52 9.76 8.60
C THR A 140 4.80 10.72 9.55
N ALA A 141 3.51 10.54 9.80
CA ALA A 141 2.75 11.43 10.69
C ALA A 141 3.42 11.49 12.07
N SER A 142 3.68 12.71 12.54
CA SER A 142 4.32 12.94 13.83
C SER A 142 3.49 12.32 14.95
N SER A 143 4.13 11.51 15.79
CA SER A 143 3.55 11.07 17.06
C SER A 143 3.67 12.23 18.04
N ALA A 144 2.80 13.23 17.94
CA ALA A 144 2.66 14.20 19.02
C ALA A 144 2.07 13.45 20.22
N GLU A 145 2.91 13.10 21.18
CA GLU A 145 2.43 12.67 22.48
C GLU A 145 1.64 13.84 23.07
N PRO A 146 0.38 13.65 23.51
CA PRO A 146 -0.29 14.71 24.25
C PRO A 146 0.54 14.97 25.49
N THR A 147 1.27 16.09 25.50
CA THR A 147 1.95 16.58 26.69
C THR A 147 0.89 16.79 27.75
N SER A 148 0.77 15.85 28.69
CA SER A 148 -0.04 16.02 29.88
C SER A 148 0.36 17.35 30.52
N PRO A 149 -0.58 18.29 30.76
CA PRO A 149 -0.26 19.51 31.46
C PRO A 149 0.23 19.12 32.86
N THR A 150 1.52 19.35 33.10
CA THR A 150 2.11 19.23 34.43
C THR A 150 1.60 20.40 35.27
N GLY A 151 0.70 20.09 36.20
CA GLY A 151 0.51 20.77 37.49
C GLY A 151 0.11 22.25 37.49
N ALA A 152 -1.07 22.52 38.03
CA ALA A 152 -1.29 23.62 38.96
C ALA A 152 -2.16 23.10 40.11
#